data_AF-A0A0C1Z302-F1
#
_entry.id   AF-A0A0C1Z302-F1
#
_cell.length_a   1.000
_cell.length_b   1.000
_cell.length_c   1.000
_cell.angle_alpha   90.00
_cell.angle_beta   90.00
_cell.angle_gamma   90.00
#
_symmetry.space_group_name_H-M   'P 1'
#
loop_
_entity.id
_entity.type
_entity.pdbx_description
1 polymer ?
#
loop_
_entity_poly.entity_id
_entity_poly.type
_entity_poly.pdbx_seq_one_letter_code
_entity_poly.pdbx_strand_id
1 'polypeptide(L)'
;MSTFQRAKNTEEAFRALDPFALIKPGDPRFADFDAILAREHYGVSSNLKRHFRGILQDPQWMHIGIVGHKGTGKTTLVRKAMTELRSEGVMAVQIDAMLELDQGNFTFADMMLVVARSVIACVQDQNIEIDGALVQLIMDWFAVELLEEEHRKEITAAAEAKVGSGPALALLAEISATVTAALKSDNVYRQMIRRQAERNLAELVARVNALLDGVHAALEPRRQQLCVVFDNLEKFDDRTLVDRAVLRRADEFRQLRCHLLLFFSPADQYAPRTVQASQAFPLVTVPVLPVRFLGDPAEHVRPDAKRAVERLLDARLELAAVFADVDAAIEALARLSGGHVRDLLHLARQAGENAEPAKIQVHHIQAASVWLAGQRTILMREKDWPRAVEISQTNKVGNRDEDSHMLLHSCVLNYNGQPWWDVHPVIRQDSQFAAAARDD
;
A
#
# COMPACT_ATOMS: atom_id res chain seq x y z
N MET A 1 22.57 2.69 15.01
CA MET A 1 21.69 1.74 14.29
C MET A 1 22.41 0.42 14.23
N SER A 2 21.80 -0.66 14.74
CA SER A 2 22.32 -2.02 14.53
C SER A 2 22.35 -2.28 13.03
N THR A 3 23.54 -2.48 12.47
CA THR A 3 23.71 -2.85 11.06
C THR A 3 23.15 -4.25 10.91
N PHE A 4 22.06 -4.41 10.16
CA PHE A 4 21.49 -5.73 9.88
C PHE A 4 22.59 -6.66 9.33
N GLN A 5 22.77 -7.81 9.96
CA GLN A 5 23.72 -8.83 9.52
C GLN A 5 22.95 -9.92 8.79
N ARG A 6 23.55 -10.41 7.69
CA ARG A 6 23.00 -11.55 6.94
C ARG A 6 23.06 -12.80 7.81
N ALA A 7 21.97 -13.58 7.80
CA ALA A 7 21.89 -14.83 8.52
C ALA A 7 22.82 -15.89 7.93
N LYS A 8 23.48 -16.66 8.79
CA LYS A 8 24.53 -17.64 8.41
C LYS A 8 24.12 -19.10 8.61
N ASN A 9 22.91 -19.34 9.08
CA ASN A 9 22.33 -20.66 9.29
C ASN A 9 20.80 -20.55 9.28
N THR A 10 20.10 -21.68 9.37
CA THR A 10 18.63 -21.73 9.31
C THR A 10 17.96 -21.09 10.53
N GLU A 11 18.55 -21.19 11.72
CA GLU A 11 18.04 -20.57 12.95
C GLU A 11 17.99 -19.03 12.81
N GLU A 12 19.10 -18.42 12.37
CA GLU A 12 19.16 -16.98 12.11
C GLU A 12 18.26 -16.57 10.93
N ALA A 13 18.12 -17.45 9.92
CA ALA A 13 17.31 -17.18 8.73
C ALA A 13 15.83 -16.97 9.08
N PHE A 14 15.31 -17.64 10.12
CA PHE A 14 13.93 -17.47 10.58
C PHE A 14 13.56 -16.00 10.86
N ARG A 15 14.46 -15.25 11.52
CA ARG A 15 14.25 -13.82 11.80
C ARG A 15 14.55 -12.94 10.59
N ALA A 16 15.58 -13.28 9.81
CA ALA A 16 15.98 -12.51 8.63
C ALA A 16 14.93 -12.56 7.50
N LEU A 17 14.14 -13.63 7.44
CA LEU A 17 13.11 -13.89 6.43
C LEU A 17 11.70 -13.49 6.90
N ASP A 18 11.56 -12.68 7.94
CA ASP A 18 10.25 -12.21 8.39
C ASP A 18 9.48 -11.50 7.25
N PRO A 19 8.37 -12.08 6.74
CA PRO A 19 7.62 -11.55 5.61
C PRO A 19 6.80 -10.30 5.94
N PHE A 20 6.69 -9.96 7.24
CA PHE A 20 6.02 -8.75 7.72
C PHE A 20 6.99 -7.64 8.12
N ALA A 21 8.31 -7.89 8.05
CA ALA A 21 9.31 -6.90 8.37
C ALA A 21 9.20 -5.69 7.46
N LEU A 22 9.03 -4.52 8.07
CA LEU A 22 8.95 -3.26 7.35
C LEU A 22 10.34 -2.82 6.87
N ILE A 23 10.58 -2.90 5.56
CA ILE A 23 11.81 -2.43 4.93
C ILE A 23 11.72 -0.90 4.76
N LYS A 24 12.55 -0.17 5.49
CA LYS A 24 12.59 1.29 5.44
C LYS A 24 13.57 1.78 4.35
N PRO A 25 13.43 3.03 3.87
CA PRO A 25 14.45 3.64 3.01
C PRO A 25 15.85 3.54 3.65
N GLY A 26 16.83 3.07 2.88
CA GLY A 26 18.21 2.84 3.35
C GLY A 26 18.44 1.51 4.09
N ASP A 27 17.41 0.68 4.28
CA ASP A 27 17.57 -0.67 4.86
C ASP A 27 18.35 -1.58 3.89
N PRO A 28 19.44 -2.25 4.33
CA PRO A 28 20.28 -3.08 3.47
C PRO A 28 19.53 -4.30 2.89
N ARG A 29 18.38 -4.67 3.46
CA ARG A 29 17.53 -5.76 2.95
C ARG A 29 16.68 -5.36 1.73
N PHE A 30 16.70 -4.09 1.34
CA PHE A 30 15.99 -3.62 0.15
C PHE A 30 16.58 -4.24 -1.12
N ALA A 31 15.74 -4.90 -1.92
CA ALA A 31 16.11 -5.47 -3.21
C ALA A 31 15.48 -4.64 -4.33
N ASP A 32 16.32 -4.01 -5.16
CA ASP A 32 15.88 -3.15 -6.25
C ASP A 32 15.62 -3.98 -7.51
N PHE A 33 14.37 -4.39 -7.72
CA PHE A 33 14.00 -5.17 -8.90
C PHE A 33 13.99 -4.32 -10.19
N ASP A 34 13.77 -3.01 -10.11
CA ASP A 34 13.85 -2.09 -11.27
C ASP A 34 15.28 -2.07 -11.87
N ALA A 35 16.31 -2.39 -11.07
CA ALA A 35 17.69 -2.46 -11.53
C ALA A 35 18.04 -3.78 -12.24
N ILE A 36 17.18 -4.80 -12.13
CA ILE A 36 17.43 -6.17 -12.65
C ILE A 36 16.50 -6.47 -13.83
N LEU A 37 15.24 -6.08 -13.73
CA LEU A 37 14.18 -6.41 -14.67
C LEU A 37 13.99 -5.30 -15.69
N ALA A 38 13.59 -5.66 -16.91
CA ALA A 38 13.30 -4.69 -17.95
C ALA A 38 12.15 -3.75 -17.52
N ARG A 39 12.30 -2.46 -17.84
CA ARG A 39 11.33 -1.40 -17.46
C ARG A 39 9.90 -1.68 -17.92
N GLU A 40 9.74 -2.33 -19.07
CA GLU A 40 8.45 -2.74 -19.62
C GLU A 40 7.73 -3.82 -18.81
N HIS A 41 8.45 -4.55 -17.94
CA HIS A 41 7.88 -5.60 -17.11
C HIS A 41 7.73 -5.21 -15.64
N TYR A 42 8.65 -4.42 -15.08
CA TYR A 42 8.68 -4.08 -13.65
C TYR A 42 9.04 -2.61 -13.35
N GLY A 43 9.01 -1.67 -14.30
CA GLY A 43 9.51 -0.29 -14.12
C GLY A 43 8.73 0.65 -13.18
N VAL A 44 8.36 0.18 -11.99
CA VAL A 44 7.45 0.83 -11.01
C VAL A 44 8.01 2.15 -10.54
N SER A 45 9.25 2.17 -10.05
CA SER A 45 9.84 3.40 -9.48
C SER A 45 10.04 4.44 -10.56
N SER A 46 10.47 4.01 -11.75
CA SER A 46 10.63 4.88 -12.92
C SER A 46 9.30 5.47 -13.42
N ASN A 47 8.21 4.71 -13.35
CA ASN A 47 6.88 5.19 -13.74
C ASN A 47 6.33 6.16 -12.70
N LEU A 48 6.46 5.84 -11.41
CA LEU A 48 6.07 6.74 -10.33
C LEU A 48 6.82 8.07 -10.41
N LYS A 49 8.15 8.06 -10.46
CA LYS A 49 8.96 9.29 -10.56
C LYS A 49 8.64 10.14 -11.79
N ARG A 50 8.23 9.53 -12.90
CA ARG A 50 7.83 10.27 -14.10
C ARG A 50 6.69 11.23 -13.82
N HIS A 51 5.74 10.86 -12.97
CA HIS A 51 4.61 11.72 -12.60
C HIS A 51 5.01 12.90 -11.72
N PHE A 52 6.14 12.81 -11.01
CA PHE A 52 6.63 13.87 -10.13
C PHE A 52 7.77 14.69 -10.76
N ARG A 53 8.09 14.46 -12.04
CA ARG A 53 9.14 15.21 -12.72
C ARG A 53 8.70 16.65 -12.96
N GLY A 54 9.51 17.62 -12.52
CA GLY A 54 9.22 19.04 -12.74
C GLY A 54 8.07 19.56 -11.89
N ILE A 55 7.73 18.86 -10.80
CA ILE A 55 6.55 19.12 -9.96
C ILE A 55 6.41 20.58 -9.51
N LEU A 56 7.53 21.23 -9.16
CA LEU A 56 7.54 22.62 -8.70
C LEU A 56 7.20 23.65 -9.80
N GLN A 57 7.16 23.22 -11.06
CA GLN A 57 6.82 24.04 -12.22
C GLN A 57 5.43 23.69 -12.78
N ASP A 58 4.84 22.59 -12.32
CA ASP A 58 3.55 22.11 -12.78
C ASP A 58 2.43 22.74 -11.92
N PRO A 59 1.45 23.43 -12.52
CA PRO A 59 0.31 23.95 -11.78
C PRO A 59 -0.69 22.86 -11.35
N GLN A 60 -0.53 21.61 -11.80
CA GLN A 60 -1.46 20.52 -11.52
C GLN A 60 -1.03 19.63 -10.35
N TRP A 61 -2.02 19.28 -9.52
CA TRP A 61 -1.84 18.30 -8.46
C TRP A 61 -1.96 16.88 -9.01
N MET A 62 -1.00 16.03 -8.65
CA MET A 62 -0.90 14.65 -9.13
C MET A 62 -1.56 13.70 -8.15
N HIS A 63 -2.69 13.10 -8.55
CA HIS A 63 -3.38 12.08 -7.77
C HIS A 63 -3.29 10.74 -8.48
N ILE A 64 -2.60 9.77 -7.88
CA ILE A 64 -2.19 8.53 -8.54
C ILE A 64 -2.61 7.33 -7.70
N GLY A 65 -3.19 6.32 -8.35
CA GLY A 65 -3.45 5.03 -7.75
C GLY A 65 -2.25 4.09 -7.88
N ILE A 66 -1.86 3.42 -6.79
CA ILE A 66 -0.85 2.37 -6.78
C ILE A 66 -1.56 1.02 -6.69
N VAL A 67 -1.64 0.28 -7.79
CA VAL A 67 -2.39 -0.98 -7.88
C VAL A 67 -1.46 -2.18 -7.78
N GLY A 68 -1.79 -3.15 -6.94
CA GLY A 68 -1.09 -4.44 -6.93
C GLY A 68 -1.43 -5.29 -5.71
N HIS A 69 -1.10 -6.57 -5.74
CA HIS A 69 -1.46 -7.50 -4.66
C HIS A 69 -0.86 -7.10 -3.30
N LYS A 70 -1.56 -7.49 -2.22
CA LYS A 70 -1.08 -7.31 -0.85
C LYS A 70 0.16 -8.18 -0.62
N GLY A 71 1.33 -7.56 -0.48
CA GLY A 71 2.59 -8.29 -0.20
C GLY A 71 3.58 -8.32 -1.35
N THR A 72 3.36 -7.56 -2.41
CA THR A 72 4.31 -7.39 -3.52
C THR A 72 5.40 -6.33 -3.26
N GLY A 73 5.34 -5.63 -2.12
CA GLY A 73 6.34 -4.62 -1.75
C GLY A 73 5.97 -3.17 -2.09
N LYS A 74 4.70 -2.89 -2.44
CA LYS A 74 4.19 -1.53 -2.78
C LYS A 74 4.64 -0.46 -1.78
N THR A 75 4.37 -0.66 -0.49
CA THR A 75 4.74 0.27 0.58
C THR A 75 6.24 0.58 0.58
N THR A 76 7.07 -0.46 0.46
CA THR A 76 8.52 -0.33 0.42
C THR A 76 8.99 0.48 -0.80
N LEU A 77 8.45 0.17 -1.99
CA LEU A 77 8.78 0.86 -3.24
C LEU A 77 8.36 2.33 -3.19
N VAL A 78 7.13 2.63 -2.76
CA VAL A 78 6.61 4.00 -2.65
C VAL A 78 7.40 4.80 -1.62
N ARG A 79 7.72 4.25 -0.44
CA ARG A 79 8.53 4.96 0.57
C ARG A 79 9.94 5.28 0.08
N LYS A 80 10.57 4.35 -0.64
CA LYS A 80 11.86 4.62 -1.29
C LYS A 80 11.72 5.76 -2.30
N ALA A 81 10.73 5.68 -3.20
CA ALA A 81 10.49 6.70 -4.21
C ALA A 81 10.22 8.08 -3.59
N MET A 82 9.39 8.16 -2.54
CA MET A 82 9.11 9.41 -1.83
C MET A 82 10.36 9.98 -1.14
N THR A 83 11.24 9.12 -0.63
CA THR A 83 12.52 9.55 -0.04
C THR A 83 13.43 10.17 -1.10
N GLU A 84 13.49 9.58 -2.29
CA GLU A 84 14.30 10.07 -3.40
C GLU A 84 13.72 11.37 -4.00
N LEU A 85 12.40 11.43 -4.15
CA LEU A 85 11.66 12.60 -4.64
C LEU A 85 11.66 13.79 -3.68
N ARG A 86 12.10 13.60 -2.42
CA ARG A 86 12.31 14.71 -1.49
C ARG A 86 13.28 15.76 -2.03
N SER A 87 14.30 15.31 -2.77
CA SER A 87 15.25 16.20 -3.45
C SER A 87 14.65 16.96 -4.63
N GLU A 88 13.53 16.47 -5.17
CA GLU A 88 12.77 17.11 -6.25
C GLU A 88 11.64 18.03 -5.72
N GLY A 89 11.57 18.23 -4.40
CA GLY A 89 10.58 19.11 -3.77
C GLY A 89 9.33 18.38 -3.25
N VAL A 90 9.33 17.05 -3.11
CA VAL A 90 8.18 16.32 -2.54
C VAL A 90 8.31 16.16 -1.03
N MET A 91 7.33 16.61 -0.27
CA MET A 91 7.19 16.31 1.16
C MET A 91 6.06 15.31 1.39
N ALA A 92 6.42 14.05 1.66
CA ALA A 92 5.43 12.99 1.84
C ALA A 92 4.82 12.98 3.25
N VAL A 93 3.49 12.92 3.34
CA VAL A 93 2.71 12.69 4.56
C VAL A 93 2.15 11.27 4.49
N GLN A 94 2.70 10.36 5.31
CA GLN A 94 2.34 8.94 5.29
C GLN A 94 1.13 8.68 6.20
N ILE A 95 0.11 8.01 5.68
CA ILE A 95 -1.11 7.62 6.38
C ILE A 95 -1.28 6.12 6.22
N ASP A 96 -1.32 5.37 7.33
CA ASP A 96 -1.68 3.95 7.32
C ASP A 96 -3.20 3.83 7.43
N ALA A 97 -3.88 3.58 6.31
CA ALA A 97 -5.33 3.55 6.27
C ALA A 97 -5.94 2.51 7.23
N MET A 98 -5.25 1.39 7.49
CA MET A 98 -5.75 0.35 8.40
C MET A 98 -5.70 0.77 9.87
N LEU A 99 -4.82 1.71 10.23
CA LEU A 99 -4.70 2.24 11.59
C LEU A 99 -5.58 3.47 11.80
N GLU A 100 -5.76 4.27 10.74
CA GLU A 100 -6.35 5.61 10.83
C GLU A 100 -7.83 5.66 10.43
N LEU A 101 -8.32 4.65 9.71
CA LEU A 101 -9.72 4.56 9.29
C LEU A 101 -10.40 3.36 9.93
N ASP A 102 -11.71 3.52 10.14
CA ASP A 102 -12.57 2.43 10.61
C ASP A 102 -12.77 1.39 9.51
N GLN A 103 -12.27 0.19 9.78
CA GLN A 103 -12.25 -0.93 8.85
C GLN A 103 -13.64 -1.44 8.47
N GLY A 104 -14.68 -1.13 9.25
CA GLY A 104 -16.05 -1.54 8.98
C GLY A 104 -16.91 -0.48 8.31
N ASN A 105 -16.58 0.82 8.46
CA ASN A 105 -17.48 1.88 8.02
C ASN A 105 -16.83 3.27 7.90
N PHE A 106 -15.70 3.40 7.18
CA PHE A 106 -15.16 4.72 6.85
C PHE A 106 -15.86 5.36 5.65
N THR A 107 -15.89 6.68 5.61
CA THR A 107 -16.47 7.50 4.54
C THR A 107 -15.43 8.49 3.99
N PHE A 108 -15.77 9.16 2.89
CA PHE A 108 -14.92 10.23 2.32
C PHE A 108 -14.62 11.32 3.37
N ALA A 109 -15.61 11.66 4.20
CA ALA A 109 -15.43 12.67 5.24
C ALA A 109 -14.37 12.26 6.26
N ASP A 110 -14.36 10.99 6.70
CA ASP A 110 -13.30 10.50 7.60
C ASP A 110 -11.92 10.62 6.98
N MET A 111 -11.78 10.30 5.68
CA MET A 111 -10.51 10.44 4.99
C MET A 111 -10.04 11.89 4.94
N MET A 112 -10.93 12.84 4.68
CA MET A 112 -10.59 14.28 4.69
C MET A 112 -10.11 14.76 6.06
N LEU A 113 -10.78 14.32 7.13
CA LEU A 113 -10.36 14.63 8.50
C LEU A 113 -8.98 14.01 8.82
N VAL A 114 -8.74 12.78 8.36
CA VAL A 114 -7.46 12.10 8.50
C VAL A 114 -6.36 12.80 7.71
N VAL A 115 -6.63 13.32 6.50
CA VAL A 115 -5.69 14.18 5.75
C VAL A 115 -5.33 15.41 6.58
N ALA A 116 -6.34 16.16 7.03
CA ALA A 116 -6.12 17.40 7.78
C ALA A 116 -5.26 17.16 9.03
N ARG A 117 -5.62 16.16 9.84
CA ARG A 117 -4.88 15.75 11.04
C ARG A 117 -3.44 15.34 10.73
N SER A 118 -3.23 14.53 9.70
CA SER A 118 -1.91 13.99 9.35
C SER A 118 -0.99 15.07 8.80
N VAL A 119 -1.53 16.02 8.03
CA VAL A 119 -0.79 17.20 7.55
C VAL A 119 -0.38 18.08 8.72
N ILE A 120 -1.29 18.37 9.65
CA ILE A 120 -0.99 19.14 10.87
C ILE A 120 0.13 18.46 11.68
N ALA A 121 0.01 17.15 11.94
CA ALA A 121 1.03 16.40 12.66
C ALA A 121 2.39 16.43 11.94
N CYS A 122 2.40 16.29 10.61
CA CYS A 122 3.62 16.37 9.81
C CYS A 122 4.30 17.74 9.93
N VAL A 123 3.53 18.84 9.86
CA VAL A 123 4.04 20.19 10.04
C VAL A 123 4.75 20.33 11.39
N GLN A 124 4.13 19.82 12.45
CA GLN A 124 4.68 19.88 13.80
C GLN A 124 5.96 19.07 13.93
N ASP A 125 5.95 17.82 13.46
CA ASP A 125 7.10 16.93 13.50
C ASP A 125 8.29 17.50 12.72
N GLN A 126 8.03 18.25 11.65
CA GLN A 126 9.05 18.90 10.82
C GLN A 126 9.39 20.33 11.28
N ASN A 127 8.84 20.79 12.40
CA ASN A 127 8.95 22.16 12.93
C ASN A 127 8.80 23.22 11.83
N ILE A 128 7.74 23.10 11.05
CA ILE A 128 7.39 24.09 10.02
C ILE A 128 6.64 25.24 10.71
N GLU A 129 7.18 26.45 10.59
CA GLU A 129 6.52 27.64 11.11
C GLU A 129 5.30 27.97 10.24
N ILE A 130 4.13 28.04 10.87
CA ILE A 130 2.87 28.39 10.23
C ILE A 130 2.38 29.71 10.81
N ASP A 131 1.87 30.58 9.94
CA ASP A 131 1.21 31.83 10.34
C ASP A 131 0.03 31.55 11.29
N GLY A 132 0.00 32.27 12.42
CA GLY A 132 -1.07 32.17 13.41
C GLY A 132 -2.47 32.44 12.82
N ALA A 133 -2.58 33.26 11.77
CA ALA A 133 -3.84 33.47 11.05
C ALA A 133 -4.34 32.21 10.35
N LEU A 134 -3.43 31.40 9.79
CA LEU A 134 -3.79 30.10 9.20
C LEU A 134 -4.21 29.11 10.29
N VAL A 135 -3.50 29.10 11.42
CA VAL A 135 -3.88 28.25 12.56
C VAL A 135 -5.28 28.62 13.05
N GLN A 136 -5.61 29.91 13.12
CA GLN A 136 -6.95 30.36 13.48
C GLN A 136 -8.01 29.95 12.46
N LEU A 137 -7.71 29.99 11.16
CA LEU A 137 -8.63 29.50 10.12
C LEU A 137 -8.93 27.99 10.26
N ILE A 138 -7.90 27.19 10.57
CA ILE A 138 -8.03 25.76 10.85
C ILE A 138 -8.86 25.54 12.14
N MET A 139 -8.68 26.41 13.14
CA MET A 139 -9.43 26.37 14.39
C MET A 139 -10.91 26.69 14.18
N ASP A 140 -11.22 27.76 13.45
CA ASP A 140 -12.60 28.14 13.13
C ASP A 140 -13.29 27.06 12.30
N TRP A 141 -12.56 26.37 11.41
CA TRP A 141 -13.03 25.18 10.71
C TRP A 141 -13.50 24.08 11.66
N PHE A 142 -12.64 23.66 12.60
CA PHE A 142 -12.98 22.62 13.57
C PHE A 142 -14.10 23.07 14.51
N ALA A 143 -13.97 24.28 15.04
CA ALA A 143 -14.83 24.83 16.08
C ALA A 143 -16.26 25.05 15.60
N VAL A 144 -16.45 25.54 14.37
CA VAL A 144 -17.77 25.97 13.88
C VAL A 144 -18.57 24.82 13.26
N GLU A 145 -17.92 23.85 12.60
CA GLU A 145 -18.62 22.83 11.81
C GLU A 145 -18.68 21.43 12.43
N LEU A 146 -17.77 21.11 13.37
CA LEU A 146 -17.54 19.73 13.81
C LEU A 146 -17.67 19.55 15.32
N LEU A 147 -17.58 20.61 16.12
CA LEU A 147 -17.69 20.54 17.59
C LEU A 147 -19.10 20.85 18.08
N GLU A 148 -19.54 20.14 19.13
CA GLU A 148 -20.67 20.59 19.96
C GLU A 148 -20.30 21.92 20.66
N GLU A 149 -21.31 22.73 21.05
CA GLU A 149 -21.07 24.06 21.65
C GLU A 149 -20.06 24.04 22.82
N GLU A 150 -20.04 22.97 23.61
CA GLU A 150 -19.20 22.82 24.80
C GLU A 150 -17.72 22.64 24.43
N HIS A 151 -17.41 21.72 23.52
CA HIS A 151 -16.05 21.53 22.98
C HIS A 151 -15.59 22.74 22.17
N ARG A 152 -16.52 23.41 21.46
CA ARG A 152 -16.25 24.67 20.78
C ARG A 152 -15.77 25.73 21.76
N LYS A 153 -16.44 25.90 22.90
CA LYS A 153 -16.05 26.87 23.94
C LYS A 153 -14.67 26.56 24.53
N GLU A 154 -14.33 25.29 24.79
CA GLU A 154 -13.01 24.90 25.29
C GLU A 154 -11.89 25.22 24.29
N ILE A 155 -12.09 24.86 23.02
CA ILE A 155 -11.11 25.10 21.94
C ILE A 155 -10.97 26.59 21.62
N THR A 156 -12.08 27.34 21.58
CA THR A 156 -12.04 28.79 21.39
C THR A 156 -11.37 29.49 22.58
N ALA A 157 -11.64 29.08 23.82
CA ALA A 157 -10.97 29.63 25.00
C ALA A 157 -9.45 29.32 25.01
N ALA A 158 -9.05 28.13 24.58
CA ALA A 158 -7.64 27.76 24.42
C ALA A 158 -6.95 28.58 23.31
N ALA A 159 -7.65 28.87 22.21
CA ALA A 159 -7.19 29.76 21.15
C ALA A 159 -6.96 31.18 21.69
N GLU A 160 -7.97 31.77 22.33
CA GLU A 160 -7.94 33.12 22.89
C GLU A 160 -6.84 33.28 23.96
N ALA A 161 -6.62 32.26 24.80
CA ALA A 161 -5.55 32.26 25.81
C ALA A 161 -4.13 32.20 25.19
N LYS A 162 -3.98 31.61 24.00
CA LYS A 162 -2.68 31.43 23.32
C LYS A 162 -2.36 32.53 22.31
N VAL A 163 -3.35 33.30 21.84
CA VAL A 163 -3.22 34.43 20.91
C VAL A 163 -2.39 35.60 21.49
N GLY A 164 -2.01 35.57 22.77
CA GLY A 164 -1.18 36.60 23.40
C GLY A 164 0.33 36.32 23.52
N SER A 165 0.80 35.06 23.51
CA SER A 165 2.24 34.73 23.72
C SER A 165 2.65 33.25 23.55
N GLY A 166 1.77 32.35 23.09
CA GLY A 166 2.10 30.92 22.92
C GLY A 166 2.63 30.59 21.52
N PRO A 167 3.54 29.60 21.36
CA PRO A 167 3.98 29.18 20.03
C PRO A 167 2.83 28.53 19.26
N ALA A 168 2.61 28.94 18.00
CA ALA A 168 1.55 28.42 17.11
C ALA A 168 1.49 26.88 17.02
N LEU A 169 2.64 26.22 17.21
CA LEU A 169 2.77 24.76 17.30
C LEU A 169 1.96 24.12 18.45
N ALA A 170 1.80 24.80 19.59
CA ALA A 170 1.06 24.30 20.74
C ALA A 170 -0.46 24.34 20.53
N LEU A 171 -0.95 25.20 19.64
CA LEU A 171 -2.36 25.24 19.25
C LEU A 171 -2.67 24.12 18.24
N LEU A 172 -1.79 23.92 17.25
CA LEU A 172 -1.86 22.80 16.31
C LEU A 172 -1.87 21.42 17.02
N ALA A 173 -1.18 21.28 18.15
CA ALA A 173 -1.08 20.01 18.89
C ALA A 173 -2.41 19.66 19.55
N GLU A 174 -3.06 20.68 20.12
CA GLU A 174 -4.37 20.58 20.73
C GLU A 174 -5.43 20.24 19.68
N ILE A 175 -5.37 20.86 18.50
CA ILE A 175 -6.21 20.49 17.34
C ILE A 175 -6.03 19.01 17.01
N SER A 176 -4.80 18.59 16.71
CA SER A 176 -4.50 17.21 16.30
C SER A 176 -5.00 16.19 17.33
N ALA A 177 -4.84 16.47 18.63
CA ALA A 177 -5.36 15.65 19.71
C ALA A 177 -6.90 15.57 19.70
N THR A 178 -7.60 16.69 19.53
CA THR A 178 -9.07 16.73 19.44
C THR A 178 -9.59 15.99 18.21
N VAL A 179 -8.99 16.18 17.03
CA VAL A 179 -9.39 15.39 15.84
C VAL A 179 -9.19 13.90 16.09
N THR A 180 -8.06 13.53 16.71
CA THR A 180 -7.75 12.15 17.06
C THR A 180 -8.82 11.58 17.99
N ALA A 181 -9.23 12.33 19.01
CA ALA A 181 -10.26 11.92 19.96
C ALA A 181 -11.62 11.73 19.27
N ALA A 182 -12.02 12.68 18.41
CA ALA A 182 -13.27 12.61 17.66
C ALA A 182 -13.32 11.38 16.74
N LEU A 183 -12.25 11.13 15.98
CA LEU A 183 -12.14 9.99 15.05
C LEU A 183 -12.08 8.63 15.76
N LYS A 184 -11.52 8.57 16.97
CA LYS A 184 -11.44 7.32 17.77
C LYS A 184 -12.68 7.02 18.59
N SER A 185 -13.62 7.95 18.73
CA SER A 185 -14.84 7.75 19.50
C SER A 185 -15.90 6.98 18.71
N ASP A 186 -16.45 5.91 19.29
CA ASP A 186 -17.56 5.12 18.69
C ASP A 186 -18.95 5.75 18.92
N ASN A 187 -19.01 7.03 19.30
CA ASN A 187 -20.23 7.64 19.84
C ASN A 187 -21.03 8.45 18.78
N VAL A 188 -22.15 9.02 19.25
CA VAL A 188 -23.04 9.95 18.52
C VAL A 188 -22.30 11.13 17.89
N TYR A 189 -21.22 11.60 18.51
CA TYR A 189 -20.45 12.77 18.09
C TYR A 189 -19.68 12.50 16.79
N ARG A 190 -19.05 11.33 16.62
CA ARG A 190 -18.46 10.92 15.33
C ARG A 190 -19.52 10.88 14.21
N GLN A 191 -20.73 10.38 14.51
CA GLN A 191 -21.82 10.39 13.55
C GLN A 191 -22.33 11.80 13.22
N MET A 192 -22.32 12.72 14.20
CA MET A 192 -22.68 14.13 13.97
C MET A 192 -21.68 14.83 13.06
N ILE A 193 -20.38 14.68 13.35
CA ILE A 193 -19.28 15.16 12.50
C ILE A 193 -19.47 14.67 11.07
N ARG A 194 -19.67 13.35 10.89
CA ARG A 194 -19.90 12.77 9.57
C ARG A 194 -21.13 13.36 8.90
N ARG A 195 -22.27 13.46 9.61
CA ARG A 195 -23.50 14.03 9.05
C ARG A 195 -23.34 15.48 8.63
N GLN A 196 -22.59 16.29 9.38
CA GLN A 196 -22.31 17.68 9.02
C GLN A 196 -21.39 17.76 7.80
N ALA A 197 -20.28 17.01 7.82
CA ALA A 197 -19.33 16.95 6.71
C ALA A 197 -19.97 16.40 5.41
N GLU A 198 -20.83 15.40 5.51
CA GLU A 198 -21.51 14.78 4.37
C GLU A 198 -22.64 15.63 3.78
N ARG A 199 -23.20 16.59 4.54
CA ARG A 199 -24.20 17.53 4.02
C ARG A 199 -23.62 18.48 2.97
N ASN A 200 -22.32 18.79 3.06
CA ASN A 200 -21.66 19.68 2.11
C ASN A 200 -20.20 19.26 1.87
N LEU A 201 -20.02 18.22 1.05
CA LEU A 201 -18.68 17.72 0.69
C LEU A 201 -17.81 18.78 -0.01
N ALA A 202 -18.41 19.69 -0.79
CA ALA A 202 -17.67 20.77 -1.46
C ALA A 202 -17.05 21.73 -0.45
N GLU A 203 -17.79 22.10 0.59
CA GLU A 203 -17.30 22.93 1.69
C GLU A 203 -16.19 22.23 2.48
N LEU A 204 -16.35 20.93 2.77
CA LEU A 204 -15.32 20.12 3.42
C LEU A 204 -14.01 20.14 2.61
N VAL A 205 -14.08 19.91 1.29
CA VAL A 205 -12.92 19.95 0.40
C VAL A 205 -12.31 21.36 0.37
N ALA A 206 -13.12 22.41 0.27
CA ALA A 206 -12.64 23.79 0.29
C ALA A 206 -11.87 24.11 1.59
N ARG A 207 -12.33 23.62 2.72
CA ARG A 207 -11.68 23.78 4.03
C ARG A 207 -10.37 23.02 4.15
N VAL A 208 -10.34 21.75 3.72
CA VAL A 208 -9.08 20.99 3.64
C VAL A 208 -8.08 21.69 2.72
N ASN A 209 -8.54 22.24 1.59
CA ASN A 209 -7.70 23.01 0.69
C ASN A 209 -7.14 24.29 1.32
N ALA A 210 -7.92 25.01 2.11
CA ALA A 210 -7.42 26.18 2.82
C ALA A 210 -6.27 25.84 3.79
N LEU A 211 -6.37 24.70 4.50
CA LEU A 211 -5.27 24.15 5.29
C LEU A 211 -4.06 23.83 4.39
N LEU A 212 -4.26 23.09 3.30
CA LEU A 212 -3.17 22.70 2.40
C LEU A 212 -2.45 23.90 1.81
N ASP A 213 -3.18 24.92 1.35
CA ASP A 213 -2.64 26.14 0.77
C ASP A 213 -1.75 26.90 1.77
N GLY A 214 -2.20 27.03 3.01
CA GLY A 214 -1.39 27.72 4.00
C GLY A 214 -0.17 26.91 4.46
N VAL A 215 -0.24 25.57 4.46
CA VAL A 215 0.96 24.73 4.65
C VAL A 215 1.91 24.90 3.47
N HIS A 216 1.42 24.98 2.23
CA HIS A 216 2.26 25.26 1.06
C HIS A 216 2.91 26.64 1.11
N ALA A 217 2.19 27.66 1.60
CA ALA A 217 2.79 28.98 1.85
C ALA A 217 3.97 28.89 2.84
N ALA A 218 3.82 28.12 3.92
CA ALA A 218 4.90 27.85 4.88
C ALA A 218 6.06 27.00 4.30
N LEU A 219 5.79 26.21 3.25
CA LEU A 219 6.77 25.38 2.56
C LEU A 219 7.46 26.08 1.38
N GLU A 220 7.03 27.28 0.99
CA GLU A 220 7.61 28.05 -0.13
C GLU A 220 9.13 28.24 0.02
N PRO A 221 9.66 28.63 1.20
CA PRO A 221 11.12 28.77 1.38
C PRO A 221 11.87 27.44 1.27
N ARG A 222 11.19 26.31 1.52
CA ARG A 222 11.74 24.96 1.39
C ARG A 222 11.62 24.43 -0.04
N ARG A 223 10.91 25.13 -0.93
CA ARG A 223 10.56 24.69 -2.29
C ARG A 223 9.98 23.27 -2.30
N GLN A 224 9.01 23.03 -1.41
CA GLN A 224 8.39 21.72 -1.23
C GLN A 224 6.88 21.78 -1.40
N GLN A 225 6.32 20.72 -1.98
CA GLN A 225 4.89 20.48 -2.12
C GLN A 225 4.51 19.18 -1.39
N LEU A 226 3.35 19.17 -0.76
CA LEU A 226 2.86 18.01 -0.01
C LEU A 226 2.44 16.87 -0.95
N CYS A 227 2.79 15.64 -0.57
CA CYS A 227 2.23 14.42 -1.14
C CYS A 227 1.64 13.56 -0.03
N VAL A 228 0.31 13.47 0.03
CA VAL A 228 -0.38 12.61 0.99
C VAL A 228 -0.41 11.18 0.44
N VAL A 229 0.02 10.21 1.25
CA VAL A 229 0.12 8.81 0.86
C VAL A 229 -0.79 7.97 1.75
N PHE A 230 -1.93 7.52 1.23
CA PHE A 230 -2.79 6.53 1.88
C PHE A 230 -2.30 5.12 1.54
N ASP A 231 -1.41 4.62 2.41
CA ASP A 231 -0.91 3.26 2.38
C ASP A 231 -1.97 2.29 2.91
N ASN A 232 -1.88 1.02 2.53
CA ASN A 232 -2.72 -0.08 3.02
C ASN A 232 -4.23 -0.03 2.70
N LEU A 233 -4.73 0.90 1.87
CA LEU A 233 -6.13 0.91 1.41
C LEU A 233 -6.53 -0.37 0.65
N GLU A 234 -5.57 -1.07 0.04
CA GLU A 234 -5.82 -2.36 -0.62
C GLU A 234 -6.09 -3.51 0.37
N LYS A 235 -5.83 -3.31 1.67
CA LYS A 235 -5.98 -4.33 2.71
C LYS A 235 -7.39 -4.39 3.31
N PHE A 236 -8.28 -3.47 2.94
CA PHE A 236 -9.70 -3.54 3.32
C PHE A 236 -10.38 -4.66 2.53
N ASP A 237 -10.96 -5.63 3.22
CA ASP A 237 -11.60 -6.77 2.57
C ASP A 237 -12.93 -6.35 1.90
N ASP A 238 -13.73 -5.51 2.56
CA ASP A 238 -14.93 -4.94 1.93
C ASP A 238 -14.56 -3.83 0.94
N ARG A 239 -14.43 -4.22 -0.33
CA ARG A 239 -14.16 -3.27 -1.44
C ARG A 239 -15.28 -2.25 -1.64
N THR A 240 -16.48 -2.47 -1.10
CA THR A 240 -17.59 -1.50 -1.15
C THR A 240 -17.28 -0.23 -0.37
N LEU A 241 -16.49 -0.33 0.71
CA LEU A 241 -16.06 0.84 1.47
C LEU A 241 -15.13 1.71 0.63
N VAL A 242 -14.10 1.11 0.00
CA VAL A 242 -13.16 1.82 -0.86
C VAL A 242 -13.84 2.39 -2.10
N ASP A 243 -14.74 1.63 -2.72
CA ASP A 243 -15.53 2.11 -3.85
C ASP A 243 -16.37 3.34 -3.48
N ARG A 244 -17.11 3.29 -2.36
CA ARG A 244 -17.97 4.39 -1.90
C ARG A 244 -17.20 5.62 -1.45
N ALA A 245 -16.16 5.42 -0.65
CA ALA A 245 -15.43 6.51 -0.01
C ALA A 245 -14.36 7.12 -0.91
N VAL A 246 -13.84 6.36 -1.88
CA VAL A 246 -12.70 6.77 -2.72
C VAL A 246 -13.07 6.83 -4.20
N LEU A 247 -13.39 5.70 -4.83
CA LEU A 247 -13.48 5.61 -6.29
C LEU A 247 -14.66 6.41 -6.85
N ARG A 248 -15.83 6.34 -6.19
CA ARG A 248 -17.01 7.14 -6.52
C ARG A 248 -16.88 8.62 -6.15
N ARG A 249 -15.85 8.97 -5.40
CA ARG A 249 -15.55 10.33 -4.93
C ARG A 249 -14.28 10.90 -5.55
N ALA A 250 -13.88 10.34 -6.69
CA ALA A 250 -12.64 10.72 -7.36
C ALA A 250 -12.61 12.21 -7.72
N ASP A 251 -13.75 12.80 -8.09
CA ASP A 251 -13.84 14.22 -8.45
C ASP A 251 -13.65 15.14 -7.24
N GLU A 252 -14.13 14.74 -6.06
CA GLU A 252 -13.85 15.44 -4.80
C GLU A 252 -12.38 15.28 -4.38
N PHE A 253 -11.77 14.10 -4.56
CA PHE A 253 -10.33 13.91 -4.34
C PHE A 253 -9.49 14.77 -5.29
N ARG A 254 -9.85 14.86 -6.57
CA ARG A 254 -9.18 15.67 -7.61
C ARG A 254 -9.11 17.16 -7.31
N GLN A 255 -10.00 17.64 -6.45
CA GLN A 255 -9.99 19.03 -6.01
C GLN A 255 -8.97 19.32 -4.90
N LEU A 256 -8.38 18.29 -4.28
CA LEU A 256 -7.39 18.49 -3.22
C LEU A 256 -6.12 19.14 -3.76
N ARG A 257 -5.72 20.24 -3.10
CA ARG A 257 -4.54 21.05 -3.44
C ARG A 257 -3.26 20.45 -2.85
N CYS A 258 -3.00 19.18 -3.15
CA CYS A 258 -1.77 18.47 -2.83
C CYS A 258 -1.61 17.26 -3.74
N HIS A 259 -0.41 16.69 -3.85
CA HIS A 259 -0.24 15.41 -4.51
C HIS A 259 -0.82 14.30 -3.63
N LEU A 260 -1.30 13.22 -4.25
CA LEU A 260 -1.98 12.13 -3.57
C LEU A 260 -1.56 10.78 -4.14
N LEU A 261 -1.20 9.84 -3.27
CA LEU A 261 -1.01 8.44 -3.62
C LEU A 261 -2.02 7.59 -2.86
N LEU A 262 -2.81 6.78 -3.59
CA LEU A 262 -3.85 5.90 -3.04
C LEU A 262 -3.52 4.45 -3.39
N PHE A 263 -3.47 3.56 -2.41
CA PHE A 263 -3.17 2.15 -2.65
C PHE A 263 -4.43 1.36 -2.97
N PHE A 264 -4.42 0.59 -4.05
CA PHE A 264 -5.57 -0.15 -4.52
C PHE A 264 -5.26 -1.63 -4.73
N SER A 265 -6.30 -2.44 -4.51
CA SER A 265 -6.28 -3.86 -4.85
C SER A 265 -6.44 -4.02 -6.36
N PRO A 266 -5.86 -5.06 -6.98
CA PRO A 266 -6.21 -5.40 -8.36
C PRO A 266 -7.71 -5.58 -8.57
N ALA A 267 -8.46 -6.01 -7.55
CA ALA A 267 -9.92 -6.08 -7.62
C ALA A 267 -10.57 -4.72 -7.95
N ASP A 268 -10.03 -3.60 -7.47
CA ASP A 268 -10.57 -2.25 -7.76
C ASP A 268 -10.37 -1.84 -9.23
N GLN A 269 -9.44 -2.50 -9.93
CA GLN A 269 -9.16 -2.24 -11.33
C GLN A 269 -9.84 -3.25 -12.26
N TYR A 270 -9.76 -4.54 -11.93
CA TYR A 270 -10.13 -5.61 -12.86
C TYR A 270 -11.46 -6.29 -12.52
N ALA A 271 -11.98 -6.07 -11.32
CA ALA A 271 -13.31 -6.50 -10.92
C ALA A 271 -14.00 -5.46 -10.01
N PRO A 272 -14.11 -4.19 -10.46
CA PRO A 272 -14.57 -3.07 -9.63
C PRO A 272 -16.04 -3.22 -9.23
N ARG A 273 -16.42 -2.66 -8.08
CA ARG A 273 -17.82 -2.62 -7.64
C ARG A 273 -18.66 -1.68 -8.49
N THR A 274 -18.21 -0.43 -8.68
CA THR A 274 -18.90 0.53 -9.54
C THR A 274 -17.95 1.31 -10.45
N VAL A 275 -16.89 1.90 -9.90
CA VAL A 275 -15.94 2.72 -10.65
C VAL A 275 -14.61 1.99 -10.73
N GLN A 276 -14.06 1.84 -11.94
CA GLN A 276 -12.74 1.26 -12.14
C GLN A 276 -11.66 2.23 -11.67
N ALA A 277 -10.63 1.75 -10.95
CA ALA A 277 -9.56 2.58 -10.42
C ALA A 277 -8.90 3.48 -11.50
N SER A 278 -8.68 3.00 -12.72
CA SER A 278 -8.10 3.79 -13.82
C SER A 278 -9.02 4.89 -14.38
N GLN A 279 -10.33 4.79 -14.14
CA GLN A 279 -11.28 5.87 -14.46
C GLN A 279 -11.25 6.96 -13.37
N ALA A 280 -10.91 6.57 -12.13
CA ALA A 280 -10.79 7.46 -10.99
C ALA A 280 -9.42 8.15 -10.90
N PHE A 281 -8.32 7.46 -11.22
CA PHE A 281 -6.97 8.02 -11.10
C PHE A 281 -6.02 7.43 -12.16
N PRO A 282 -5.03 8.19 -12.66
CA PRO A 282 -3.84 7.60 -13.28
C PRO A 282 -3.24 6.52 -12.37
N LEU A 283 -2.79 5.40 -12.96
CA LEU A 283 -2.31 4.26 -12.18
C LEU A 283 -0.84 3.96 -12.41
N VAL A 284 -0.17 3.54 -11.34
CA VAL A 284 1.10 2.82 -11.37
C VAL A 284 0.85 1.41 -10.86
N THR A 285 0.98 0.43 -11.74
CA THR A 285 0.83 -1.00 -11.40
C THR A 285 2.13 -1.55 -10.82
N VAL A 286 2.02 -2.24 -9.70
CA VAL A 286 3.09 -3.03 -9.07
C VAL A 286 2.75 -4.51 -9.26
N PRO A 287 3.27 -5.16 -10.33
CA PRO A 287 3.01 -6.58 -10.55
C PRO A 287 3.72 -7.45 -9.49
N VAL A 288 3.41 -8.73 -9.46
CA VAL A 288 4.30 -9.69 -8.79
C VAL A 288 5.64 -9.75 -9.53
N LEU A 289 6.68 -10.32 -8.93
CA LEU A 289 7.94 -10.53 -9.64
C LEU A 289 7.68 -11.38 -10.90
N PRO A 290 7.96 -10.90 -12.13
CA PRO A 290 7.74 -11.67 -13.35
C PRO A 290 8.65 -12.89 -13.42
N VAL A 291 8.23 -14.02 -12.86
CA VAL A 291 8.99 -15.27 -12.98
C VAL A 291 8.91 -15.88 -14.38
N ARG A 292 7.88 -15.53 -15.14
CA ARG A 292 7.66 -15.95 -16.54
C ARG A 292 6.81 -14.91 -17.28
N PHE A 293 6.75 -15.03 -18.60
CA PHE A 293 5.89 -14.22 -19.47
C PHE A 293 4.78 -15.05 -20.10
N LEU A 294 3.80 -14.36 -20.70
CA LEU A 294 2.73 -14.99 -21.45
C LEU A 294 3.31 -15.89 -22.56
N GLY A 295 2.86 -17.14 -22.60
CA GLY A 295 3.35 -18.16 -23.53
C GLY A 295 4.53 -18.99 -23.02
N ASP A 296 5.21 -18.57 -21.95
CA ASP A 296 6.18 -19.43 -21.27
C ASP A 296 5.44 -20.58 -20.55
N PRO A 297 6.04 -21.77 -20.41
CA PRO A 297 5.48 -22.85 -19.61
C PRO A 297 5.22 -22.44 -18.16
N ALA A 298 4.18 -22.99 -17.53
CA ALA A 298 3.78 -22.69 -16.15
C ALA A 298 4.92 -22.83 -15.12
N GLU A 299 5.79 -23.82 -15.32
CA GLU A 299 6.92 -24.15 -14.44
C GLU A 299 8.20 -23.36 -14.76
N HIS A 300 8.21 -22.56 -15.83
CA HIS A 300 9.38 -21.81 -16.25
C HIS A 300 9.71 -20.69 -15.24
N VAL A 301 11.01 -20.52 -14.98
CA VAL A 301 11.57 -19.39 -14.23
C VAL A 301 12.64 -18.73 -15.08
N ARG A 302 12.42 -17.47 -15.44
CA ARG A 302 13.37 -16.71 -16.28
C ARG A 302 14.66 -16.36 -15.51
N PRO A 303 15.80 -16.26 -16.20
CA PRO A 303 17.08 -15.95 -15.54
C PRO A 303 17.14 -14.61 -14.81
N ASP A 304 16.47 -13.59 -15.32
CA ASP A 304 16.36 -12.28 -14.66
C ASP A 304 15.51 -12.34 -13.38
N ALA A 305 14.43 -13.13 -13.38
CA ALA A 305 13.67 -13.42 -12.18
C ALA A 305 14.48 -14.19 -11.14
N LYS A 306 15.26 -15.20 -11.56
CA LYS A 306 16.21 -15.90 -10.66
C LYS A 306 17.17 -14.91 -9.98
N ARG A 307 17.79 -14.02 -10.75
CA ARG A 307 18.69 -12.97 -10.21
C ARG A 307 17.98 -12.02 -9.25
N ALA A 308 16.71 -11.67 -9.50
CA ALA A 308 15.92 -10.85 -8.60
C ALA A 308 15.61 -11.56 -7.26
N VAL A 309 15.25 -12.85 -7.32
CA VAL A 309 15.08 -13.69 -6.11
C VAL A 309 16.40 -13.85 -5.36
N GLU A 310 17.49 -14.12 -6.07
CA GLU A 310 18.83 -14.19 -5.50
C GLU A 310 19.18 -12.90 -4.76
N ARG A 311 18.97 -11.74 -5.40
CA ARG A 311 19.22 -10.43 -4.78
C ARG A 311 18.36 -10.21 -3.53
N LEU A 312 17.09 -10.62 -3.56
CA LEU A 312 16.19 -10.53 -2.41
C LEU A 312 16.68 -11.36 -1.22
N LEU A 313 17.12 -12.60 -1.48
CA LEU A 313 17.58 -13.51 -0.45
C LEU A 313 19.01 -13.17 0.03
N ASP A 314 19.92 -12.81 -0.86
CA ASP A 314 21.30 -12.41 -0.52
C ASP A 314 21.33 -11.17 0.37
N ALA A 315 20.38 -10.26 0.21
CA ALA A 315 20.24 -9.10 1.11
C ALA A 315 19.86 -9.49 2.56
N ARG A 316 19.48 -10.74 2.80
CA ARG A 316 19.01 -11.28 4.09
C ARG A 316 19.90 -12.41 4.62
N LEU A 317 20.52 -13.19 3.74
CA LEU A 317 21.15 -14.47 4.04
C LEU A 317 22.56 -14.55 3.42
N GLU A 318 23.47 -15.24 4.09
CA GLU A 318 24.64 -15.83 3.43
C GLU A 318 24.18 -17.11 2.71
N LEU A 319 23.80 -16.98 1.43
CA LEU A 319 23.08 -18.02 0.68
C LEU A 319 23.73 -19.41 0.77
N ALA A 320 25.05 -19.50 0.56
CA ALA A 320 25.77 -20.78 0.60
C ALA A 320 25.85 -21.39 2.01
N ALA A 321 25.64 -20.59 3.06
CA ALA A 321 25.58 -21.07 4.44
C ALA A 321 24.19 -21.63 4.78
N VAL A 322 23.13 -21.09 4.17
CA VAL A 322 21.73 -21.47 4.43
C VAL A 322 21.21 -22.54 3.48
N PHE A 323 21.58 -22.52 2.19
CA PHE A 323 21.12 -23.46 1.17
C PHE A 323 22.20 -24.48 0.81
N ALA A 324 21.79 -25.74 0.62
CA ALA A 324 22.67 -26.82 0.16
C ALA A 324 23.00 -26.67 -1.33
N ASP A 325 22.01 -26.26 -2.12
CA ASP A 325 22.12 -25.89 -3.54
C ASP A 325 21.37 -24.57 -3.74
N VAL A 326 22.13 -23.50 -3.99
CA VAL A 326 21.62 -22.13 -4.05
C VAL A 326 20.76 -21.92 -5.30
N ASP A 327 21.20 -22.36 -6.47
CA ASP A 327 20.45 -22.13 -7.72
C ASP A 327 19.15 -22.93 -7.74
N ALA A 328 19.21 -24.21 -7.33
CA ALA A 328 18.01 -25.05 -7.26
C ALA A 328 17.00 -24.54 -6.22
N ALA A 329 17.47 -24.02 -5.09
CA ALA A 329 16.60 -23.40 -4.08
C ALA A 329 15.93 -22.11 -4.60
N ILE A 330 16.70 -21.24 -5.26
CA ILE A 330 16.19 -19.99 -5.86
C ILE A 330 15.13 -20.30 -6.92
N GLU A 331 15.39 -21.28 -7.80
CA GLU A 331 14.43 -21.71 -8.82
C GLU A 331 13.14 -22.24 -8.20
N ALA A 332 13.25 -23.12 -7.19
CA ALA A 332 12.10 -23.68 -6.49
C ALA A 332 11.27 -22.58 -5.80
N LEU A 333 11.92 -21.64 -5.10
CA LEU A 333 11.26 -20.53 -4.43
C LEU A 333 10.55 -19.59 -5.41
N ALA A 334 11.21 -19.23 -6.51
CA ALA A 334 10.62 -18.41 -7.56
C ALA A 334 9.37 -19.07 -8.17
N ARG A 335 9.49 -20.35 -8.52
CA ARG A 335 8.43 -21.15 -9.15
C ARG A 335 7.22 -21.32 -8.22
N LEU A 336 7.44 -21.76 -6.98
CA LEU A 336 6.35 -22.11 -6.05
C LEU A 336 5.64 -20.89 -5.46
N SER A 337 6.36 -19.76 -5.30
CA SER A 337 5.74 -18.49 -4.88
C SER A 337 5.00 -17.76 -6.00
N GLY A 338 5.20 -18.16 -7.26
CA GLY A 338 4.74 -17.38 -8.41
C GLY A 338 5.27 -15.95 -8.41
N GLY A 339 6.45 -15.70 -7.82
CA GLY A 339 7.01 -14.35 -7.71
C GLY A 339 6.28 -13.44 -6.70
N HIS A 340 5.30 -13.93 -5.96
CA HIS A 340 4.70 -13.16 -4.88
C HIS A 340 5.71 -13.03 -3.72
N VAL A 341 6.26 -11.83 -3.52
CA VAL A 341 7.40 -11.58 -2.60
C VAL A 341 7.13 -12.08 -1.18
N ARG A 342 5.94 -11.84 -0.64
CA ARG A 342 5.59 -12.34 0.70
C ARG A 342 5.58 -13.86 0.76
N ASP A 343 5.05 -14.53 -0.26
CA ASP A 343 4.94 -15.99 -0.30
C ASP A 343 6.30 -16.62 -0.48
N LEU A 344 7.17 -15.99 -1.26
CA LEU A 344 8.58 -16.37 -1.39
C LEU A 344 9.29 -16.35 -0.04
N LEU A 345 9.14 -15.26 0.73
CA LEU A 345 9.73 -15.15 2.08
C LEU A 345 9.13 -16.17 3.06
N HIS A 346 7.80 -16.40 3.01
CA HIS A 346 7.15 -17.45 3.80
C HIS A 346 7.70 -18.85 3.46
N LEU A 347 7.80 -19.19 2.17
CA LEU A 347 8.33 -20.48 1.73
C LEU A 347 9.78 -20.68 2.19
N ALA A 348 10.63 -19.66 2.02
CA ALA A 348 12.02 -19.73 2.43
C ALA A 348 12.15 -19.90 3.96
N ARG A 349 11.33 -19.17 4.73
CA ARG A 349 11.31 -19.25 6.19
C ARG A 349 10.84 -20.64 6.67
N GLN A 350 9.71 -21.11 6.16
CA GLN A 350 9.16 -22.42 6.49
C GLN A 350 10.11 -23.56 6.08
N ALA A 351 10.80 -23.42 4.94
CA ALA A 351 11.81 -24.38 4.51
C ALA A 351 13.03 -24.38 5.45
N GLY A 352 13.39 -23.22 6.02
CA GLY A 352 14.41 -23.10 7.06
C GLY A 352 14.03 -23.85 8.34
N GLU A 353 12.79 -23.67 8.80
CA GLU A 353 12.24 -24.40 9.96
C GLU A 353 12.25 -25.92 9.73
N ASN A 354 11.80 -26.36 8.54
CA ASN A 354 11.79 -27.77 8.18
C ASN A 354 13.20 -28.39 8.11
N ALA A 355 14.22 -27.58 7.84
CA ALA A 355 15.60 -28.02 7.65
C ALA A 355 16.42 -28.01 8.94
N GLU A 356 16.03 -27.21 9.94
CA GLU A 356 16.88 -26.88 11.09
C GLU A 356 17.37 -28.13 11.84
N PRO A 357 18.67 -28.24 12.19
CA PRO A 357 19.75 -27.25 12.01
C PRO A 357 20.53 -27.38 10.69
N ALA A 358 20.08 -28.21 9.74
CA ALA A 358 20.77 -28.44 8.47
C ALA A 358 20.48 -27.35 7.43
N LYS A 359 21.27 -27.33 6.35
CA LYS A 359 21.00 -26.45 5.21
C LYS A 359 19.70 -26.82 4.51
N ILE A 360 19.01 -25.82 3.99
CA ILE A 360 17.79 -25.97 3.21
C ILE A 360 18.12 -26.71 1.90
N GLN A 361 17.36 -27.76 1.62
CA GLN A 361 17.35 -28.51 0.37
C GLN A 361 16.01 -28.29 -0.34
N VAL A 362 15.95 -28.61 -1.64
CA VAL A 362 14.74 -28.41 -2.45
C VAL A 362 13.51 -29.12 -1.87
N HIS A 363 13.67 -30.30 -1.28
CA HIS A 363 12.54 -31.03 -0.68
C HIS A 363 11.95 -30.32 0.54
N HIS A 364 12.73 -29.55 1.31
CA HIS A 364 12.20 -28.71 2.40
C HIS A 364 11.33 -27.57 1.85
N ILE A 365 11.67 -27.03 0.68
CA ILE A 365 10.89 -25.98 -0.01
C ILE A 365 9.60 -26.57 -0.59
N GLN A 366 9.66 -27.79 -1.16
CA GLN A 366 8.48 -28.52 -1.61
C GLN A 366 7.53 -28.81 -0.43
N ALA A 367 8.05 -29.25 0.71
CA ALA A 367 7.27 -29.44 1.92
C ALA A 367 6.63 -28.11 2.40
N ALA A 368 7.37 -27.01 2.37
CA ALA A 368 6.84 -25.68 2.68
C ALA A 368 5.73 -25.23 1.71
N SER A 369 5.78 -25.64 0.44
CA SER A 369 4.69 -25.33 -0.50
C SER A 369 3.38 -26.04 -0.20
N VAL A 370 3.40 -27.20 0.47
CA VAL A 370 2.18 -27.86 0.94
C VAL A 370 1.52 -27.03 2.05
N TRP A 371 2.32 -26.47 2.96
CA TRP A 371 1.82 -25.52 3.96
C TRP A 371 1.22 -24.27 3.30
N LEU A 372 1.92 -23.66 2.34
CA LEU A 372 1.41 -22.47 1.63
C LEU A 372 0.13 -22.77 0.85
N ALA A 373 0.03 -23.96 0.23
CA ALA A 373 -1.18 -24.42 -0.43
C ALA A 373 -2.36 -24.39 0.55
N GLY A 374 -2.23 -24.97 1.74
CA GLY A 374 -3.28 -24.95 2.76
C GLY A 374 -3.72 -23.54 3.18
N GLN A 375 -2.81 -22.56 3.21
CA GLN A 375 -3.14 -21.16 3.51
C GLN A 375 -3.88 -20.46 2.37
N ARG A 376 -3.69 -20.90 1.13
CA ARG A 376 -4.31 -20.30 -0.07
C ARG A 376 -5.62 -20.98 -0.42
N THR A 377 -5.70 -22.30 -0.37
CA THR A 377 -6.86 -23.07 -0.82
C THR A 377 -8.03 -22.97 0.16
N ILE A 378 -7.79 -22.74 1.45
CA ILE A 378 -8.83 -22.40 2.44
C ILE A 378 -9.57 -21.10 2.08
N LEU A 379 -8.95 -20.21 1.30
CA LEU A 379 -9.56 -18.96 0.84
C LEU A 379 -10.35 -19.15 -0.45
N MET A 380 -10.32 -20.32 -1.11
CA MET A 380 -11.07 -20.56 -2.35
C MET A 380 -12.49 -21.03 -2.02
N ARG A 381 -13.49 -20.47 -2.71
CA ARG A 381 -14.88 -20.95 -2.66
C ARG A 381 -15.10 -22.00 -3.74
N GLU A 382 -16.12 -22.83 -3.59
CA GLU A 382 -16.47 -23.89 -4.56
C GLU A 382 -16.55 -23.36 -6.00
N LYS A 383 -17.23 -22.23 -6.19
CA LYS A 383 -17.38 -21.56 -7.49
C LYS A 383 -16.09 -20.92 -8.04
N ASP A 384 -15.07 -20.73 -7.21
CA ASP A 384 -13.81 -20.14 -7.66
C ASP A 384 -12.96 -21.16 -8.44
N TRP A 385 -13.12 -22.46 -8.22
CA TRP A 385 -12.29 -23.50 -8.87
C TRP A 385 -12.50 -23.60 -10.37
N PRO A 386 -13.72 -23.75 -10.92
CA PRO A 386 -13.92 -23.76 -12.37
C PRO A 386 -13.46 -22.43 -13.00
N ARG A 387 -13.69 -21.31 -12.30
CA ARG A 387 -13.21 -20.02 -12.76
C ARG A 387 -11.68 -19.93 -12.81
N ALA A 388 -10.98 -20.51 -11.83
CA ALA A 388 -9.52 -20.57 -11.84
C ALA A 388 -9.01 -21.40 -13.02
N VAL A 389 -9.66 -22.51 -13.36
CA VAL A 389 -9.34 -23.31 -14.57
C VAL A 389 -9.50 -22.45 -15.82
N GLU A 390 -10.64 -21.76 -15.99
CA GLU A 390 -10.88 -20.84 -17.11
C GLU A 390 -9.80 -19.75 -17.21
N ILE A 391 -9.40 -19.15 -16.08
CA ILE A 391 -8.32 -18.14 -16.05
C ILE A 391 -6.99 -18.76 -16.48
N SER A 392 -6.65 -19.98 -16.03
CA SER A 392 -5.39 -20.62 -16.37
C SER A 392 -5.25 -20.93 -17.87
N GLN A 393 -6.38 -21.16 -18.55
CA GLN A 393 -6.44 -21.44 -19.99
C GLN A 393 -6.46 -20.16 -20.83
N THR A 394 -7.17 -19.12 -20.35
CA THR A 394 -7.41 -17.88 -21.12
C THR A 394 -6.45 -16.75 -20.78
N ASN A 395 -5.77 -16.86 -19.64
CA ASN A 395 -4.98 -15.81 -18.98
C ASN A 395 -5.72 -14.49 -18.74
N LYS A 396 -7.05 -14.55 -18.54
CA LYS A 396 -7.92 -13.37 -18.43
C LYS A 396 -8.87 -13.42 -17.25
N VAL A 397 -8.94 -12.31 -16.53
CA VAL A 397 -10.05 -11.98 -15.62
C VAL A 397 -11.17 -11.26 -16.38
N GLY A 398 -12.42 -11.44 -15.97
CA GLY A 398 -13.62 -11.05 -16.71
C GLY A 398 -14.61 -10.21 -15.88
N ASN A 399 -14.13 -9.50 -14.85
CA ASN A 399 -14.94 -8.70 -13.93
C ASN A 399 -16.11 -9.49 -13.29
N ARG A 400 -15.81 -10.70 -12.80
CA ARG A 400 -16.76 -11.55 -12.06
C ARG A 400 -16.53 -11.47 -10.56
N ASP A 401 -17.51 -11.88 -9.76
CA ASP A 401 -17.36 -11.94 -8.29
C ASP A 401 -16.24 -12.89 -7.86
N GLU A 402 -16.07 -14.00 -8.58
CA GLU A 402 -14.99 -14.97 -8.43
C GLU A 402 -13.62 -14.32 -8.71
N ASP A 403 -13.52 -13.48 -9.76
CA ASP A 403 -12.30 -12.75 -10.06
C ASP A 403 -11.97 -11.77 -8.94
N SER A 404 -12.94 -10.97 -8.49
CA SER A 404 -12.76 -9.99 -7.42
C SER A 404 -12.21 -10.65 -6.15
N HIS A 405 -12.82 -11.77 -5.75
CA HIS A 405 -12.43 -12.56 -4.60
C HIS A 405 -11.01 -13.14 -4.76
N MET A 406 -10.71 -13.81 -5.88
CA MET A 406 -9.38 -14.39 -6.11
C MET A 406 -8.27 -13.33 -6.21
N LEU A 407 -8.56 -12.16 -6.79
CA LEU A 407 -7.62 -11.03 -6.87
C LEU A 407 -7.32 -10.45 -5.48
N LEU A 408 -8.35 -10.28 -4.64
CA LEU A 408 -8.21 -9.82 -3.26
C LEU A 408 -7.31 -10.75 -2.45
N HIS A 409 -7.52 -12.05 -2.60
CA HIS A 409 -6.76 -13.08 -1.90
C HIS A 409 -5.47 -13.51 -2.61
N SER A 410 -5.07 -12.85 -3.70
CA SER A 410 -3.85 -13.17 -4.47
C SER A 410 -3.78 -14.66 -4.91
N CYS A 411 -4.94 -15.26 -5.16
CA CYS A 411 -5.09 -16.61 -5.73
C CYS A 411 -4.84 -16.60 -7.24
N VAL A 412 -5.00 -15.44 -7.87
CA VAL A 412 -4.69 -15.15 -9.27
C VAL A 412 -3.71 -13.98 -9.29
N LEU A 413 -2.64 -14.09 -10.07
CA LEU A 413 -1.50 -13.16 -10.05
C LEU A 413 -1.27 -12.51 -11.42
N ASN A 414 -0.82 -11.24 -11.42
CA ASN A 414 -0.31 -10.55 -12.62
C ASN A 414 1.22 -10.38 -12.55
N TYR A 415 1.94 -11.00 -13.50
CA TYR A 415 3.40 -11.11 -13.45
C TYR A 415 4.13 -9.93 -14.06
N ASN A 416 3.56 -9.21 -15.01
CA ASN A 416 4.20 -8.05 -15.62
C ASN A 416 3.19 -6.90 -15.79
N GLY A 417 3.63 -5.76 -16.33
CA GLY A 417 2.78 -4.61 -16.62
C GLY A 417 1.73 -4.85 -17.72
N GLN A 418 1.62 -6.06 -18.28
CA GLN A 418 0.61 -6.42 -19.28
C GLN A 418 -0.61 -7.04 -18.58
N PRO A 419 -1.83 -6.89 -19.12
CA PRO A 419 -3.05 -7.34 -18.49
C PRO A 419 -3.30 -8.84 -18.69
N TRP A 420 -2.34 -9.69 -18.33
CA TRP A 420 -2.51 -11.14 -18.30
C TRP A 420 -2.42 -11.65 -16.86
N TRP A 421 -3.15 -12.73 -16.63
CA TRP A 421 -3.38 -13.29 -15.31
C TRP A 421 -3.12 -14.79 -15.32
N ASP A 422 -2.72 -15.31 -14.19
CA ASP A 422 -2.60 -16.75 -14.04
C ASP A 422 -2.81 -17.18 -12.60
N VAL A 423 -3.22 -18.42 -12.43
CA VAL A 423 -3.49 -19.00 -11.11
C VAL A 423 -2.18 -19.14 -10.33
N HIS A 424 -2.24 -18.85 -9.05
CA HIS A 424 -1.11 -19.02 -8.15
C HIS A 424 -0.60 -20.49 -8.20
N PRO A 425 0.71 -20.75 -8.33
CA PRO A 425 1.25 -22.10 -8.51
C PRO A 425 0.76 -23.15 -7.51
N VAL A 426 0.74 -22.83 -6.21
CA VAL A 426 0.23 -23.78 -5.19
C VAL A 426 -1.26 -24.11 -5.33
N ILE A 427 -2.08 -23.23 -5.92
CA ILE A 427 -3.50 -23.49 -6.17
C ILE A 427 -3.66 -24.41 -7.38
N ARG A 428 -2.86 -24.20 -8.44
CA ARG A 428 -2.86 -25.07 -9.62
C ARG A 428 -2.48 -26.52 -9.27
N GLN A 429 -1.64 -26.71 -8.28
CA GLN A 429 -1.21 -28.04 -7.80
C GLN A 429 -2.24 -28.73 -6.90
N ASP A 430 -3.31 -28.04 -6.52
CA ASP A 430 -4.33 -28.61 -5.63
C ASP A 430 -5.22 -29.63 -6.37
N SER A 431 -5.64 -30.66 -5.64
CA SER A 431 -6.56 -31.69 -6.12
C SER A 431 -7.91 -31.15 -6.59
N GLN A 432 -8.44 -30.08 -5.98
CA GLN A 432 -9.70 -29.45 -6.38
C GLN A 432 -9.58 -28.74 -7.73
N PHE A 433 -8.43 -28.10 -8.00
CA PHE A 433 -8.15 -27.54 -9.33
C PHE A 433 -8.12 -28.64 -10.39
N ALA A 434 -7.44 -29.75 -10.10
CA ALA A 434 -7.36 -30.90 -11.00
C ALA A 434 -8.73 -31.59 -11.20
N ALA A 435 -9.61 -31.58 -10.20
CA ALA A 435 -10.98 -32.08 -10.32
C ALA A 435 -11.81 -31.17 -11.23
N ALA A 436 -11.83 -29.86 -10.97
CA ALA A 436 -12.54 -28.89 -11.79
C ALA A 436 -12.10 -28.91 -13.26
N ALA A 437 -10.80 -29.09 -13.52
CA ALA A 437 -10.26 -29.18 -14.89
C ALA A 437 -10.64 -30.45 -15.66
N ARG A 438 -11.23 -31.46 -15.00
CA ARG A 438 -11.76 -32.67 -15.66
C ARG A 438 -13.25 -32.55 -15.97
N ASP A 439 -13.94 -31.63 -15.30
CA ASP A 439 -15.38 -31.40 -15.44
C ASP A 439 -15.68 -30.30 -16.50
N ASP A 440 -14.67 -29.53 -16.90
CA ASP A 440 -14.62 -28.65 -18.08
C ASP A 440 -14.30 -29.43 -19.37
#